data_AF-A0A6P5GI37-F1
#
_entry.id   AF-A0A6P5GI37-F1
#
_cell.length_a   1.000
_cell.length_b   1.000
_cell.length_c   1.000
_cell.angle_alpha   90.00
_cell.angle_beta   90.00
_cell.angle_gamma   90.00
#
_symmetry.space_group_name_H-M   'P 1'
#
loop_
_entity.id
_entity.type
_entity.pdbx_description
1 polymer ?
#
loop_
_entity_poly.entity_id
_entity_poly.type
_entity_poly.pdbx_seq_one_letter_code
_entity_poly.pdbx_strand_id
1 'polypeptide(L)'
;MAAAEGAVAPPPTAAPPPSPPRPKSPPGYPDLCGRRRLGAAVQVLDREIASLEADLQSLEGLESVSSCCQEVNEFVGTNPDPFIHTQN
;
A
#
# COMPACT_ATOMS: atom_id res chain seq x y z
N MET A 1 -45.53 -72.03 38.65
CA MET A 1 -44.39 -71.54 39.47
C MET A 1 -43.35 -71.02 38.48
N ALA A 2 -43.34 -69.75 38.08
CA ALA A 2 -43.01 -68.53 38.84
C ALA A 2 -41.51 -68.39 39.17
N ALA A 3 -41.01 -67.17 38.92
CA ALA A 3 -39.66 -66.59 39.13
C ALA A 3 -38.60 -66.85 38.03
N ALA A 4 -37.74 -65.92 37.62
CA ALA A 4 -37.63 -64.46 37.60
C ALA A 4 -36.26 -64.14 36.93
N GLU A 5 -36.04 -62.87 36.58
CA GLU A 5 -34.76 -62.23 36.20
C GLU A 5 -34.20 -62.53 34.78
N GLY A 6 -33.66 -61.57 34.04
CA GLY A 6 -33.41 -60.16 34.30
C GLY A 6 -33.05 -59.49 32.98
N ALA A 7 -33.59 -58.30 32.75
CA ALA A 7 -33.30 -57.50 31.56
C ALA A 7 -31.84 -57.03 31.61
N VAL A 8 -31.02 -57.48 30.65
CA VAL A 8 -29.63 -57.06 30.52
C VAL A 8 -29.61 -55.67 29.87
N ALA A 9 -29.28 -54.65 30.66
CA ALA A 9 -29.08 -53.29 30.15
C ALA A 9 -27.87 -53.25 29.20
N PRO A 10 -27.92 -52.45 28.11
CA PRO A 10 -26.77 -52.29 27.23
C PRO A 10 -25.62 -51.59 27.96
N PRO A 11 -24.35 -51.95 27.68
CA PRO A 11 -23.19 -51.35 28.33
C PRO A 11 -23.10 -49.85 27.98
N PRO A 12 -22.63 -48.99 28.90
CA PRO A 12 -22.44 -47.58 28.61
C PRO A 12 -21.39 -47.43 27.50
N THR A 13 -21.78 -46.76 26.41
CA THR A 13 -20.84 -46.35 25.36
C THR A 13 -19.82 -45.40 25.98
N ALA A 14 -18.62 -45.91 26.23
CA ALA A 14 -17.51 -45.11 26.74
C ALA A 14 -17.17 -44.01 25.71
N ALA A 15 -17.27 -42.74 26.14
CA ALA A 15 -16.83 -41.61 25.34
C ALA A 15 -15.33 -41.74 25.01
N PRO A 16 -14.87 -41.36 23.80
CA PRO A 16 -13.46 -41.39 23.46
C PRO A 16 -12.65 -40.49 24.41
N PRO A 17 -11.42 -40.88 24.77
CA PRO A 17 -10.59 -40.10 25.67
C PRO A 17 -10.30 -38.71 25.08
N PRO A 18 -10.17 -37.67 25.93
CA PRO A 18 -9.84 -36.32 25.47
C PRO A 18 -8.51 -36.34 24.71
N SER A 19 -8.45 -35.61 23.59
CA SER A 19 -7.22 -35.48 22.82
C SER A 19 -6.12 -34.86 23.68
N PRO A 20 -4.87 -35.33 23.56
CA PRO A 20 -3.76 -34.77 24.33
C PRO A 20 -3.60 -33.29 24.02
N PRO A 21 -3.32 -32.45 25.03
CA PRO A 21 -3.16 -31.02 24.81
C PRO A 21 -2.02 -30.79 23.82
N ARG A 22 -2.32 -30.08 22.73
CA ARG A 22 -1.29 -29.65 21.79
C ARG A 22 -0.37 -28.63 22.49
N PRO A 23 0.96 -28.67 22.23
CA PRO A 23 1.84 -27.62 22.68
C PRO A 23 1.37 -26.29 22.11
N LYS A 24 1.35 -25.25 22.95
CA LYS A 24 1.10 -23.87 22.51
C LYS A 24 2.21 -23.51 21.51
N SER A 25 1.85 -22.86 20.40
CA SER A 25 2.85 -22.27 19.51
C SER A 25 3.75 -21.34 20.32
N PRO A 26 5.05 -21.25 20.00
CA PRO A 26 5.93 -20.26 20.61
C PRO A 26 5.27 -18.87 20.54
N PRO A 27 5.47 -17.99 21.55
CA PRO A 27 5.05 -16.60 21.45
C PRO A 27 5.55 -16.02 20.12
N GLY A 28 4.67 -15.31 19.40
CA GLY A 28 5.07 -14.65 18.15
C GLY A 28 6.30 -13.79 18.40
N TYR A 29 7.40 -14.07 17.69
CA TYR A 29 8.62 -13.30 17.84
C TYR A 29 8.35 -11.85 17.38
N PRO A 30 8.86 -10.82 18.09
CA PRO A 30 8.68 -9.45 17.65
C PRO A 30 9.24 -9.28 16.23
N ASP A 31 8.49 -8.67 15.32
CA ASP A 31 9.00 -8.34 13.99
C ASP A 31 9.96 -7.15 14.07
N LEU A 32 11.17 -7.42 14.57
CA LEU A 32 12.22 -6.43 14.79
C LEU A 32 12.61 -5.73 13.47
N CYS A 33 12.58 -6.48 12.37
CA CYS A 33 12.91 -5.96 11.03
C CYS A 33 11.74 -5.18 10.42
N GLY A 34 10.48 -5.56 10.70
CA GLY A 34 9.28 -4.88 10.25
C GLY A 34 9.23 -3.44 10.72
N ARG A 35 9.55 -3.18 12.00
CA ARG A 35 9.61 -1.81 12.54
C ARG A 35 10.61 -0.94 11.78
N ARG A 36 11.81 -1.46 11.49
CA ARG A 36 12.83 -0.72 10.71
C ARG A 36 12.36 -0.46 9.28
N ARG A 37 11.76 -1.46 8.63
CA ARG A 37 11.24 -1.33 7.26
C ARG A 37 10.12 -0.29 7.19
N LEU A 38 9.19 -0.32 8.13
CA LEU A 38 8.12 0.68 8.23
C LEU A 38 8.69 2.08 8.47
N GLY A 39 9.66 2.22 9.40
CA GLY A 39 10.31 3.52 9.64
C GLY A 39 11.08 4.06 8.43
N ALA A 40 11.68 3.19 7.62
CA ALA A 40 12.32 3.59 6.37
C ALA A 40 11.27 4.01 5.32
N ALA A 41 10.16 3.29 5.20
CA ALA A 41 9.07 3.64 4.29
C ALA A 41 8.45 4.99 4.63
N VAL A 42 8.21 5.27 5.92
CA VAL A 42 7.73 6.57 6.39
C VAL A 42 8.71 7.68 6.00
N GLN A 43 10.01 7.51 6.25
CA GLN A 43 11.02 8.50 5.86
C GLN A 43 11.08 8.76 4.34
N VAL A 44 10.84 7.75 3.51
CA VAL A 44 10.76 7.92 2.05
C VAL A 44 9.54 8.77 1.70
N LEU A 45 8.37 8.45 2.28
CA LEU A 45 7.14 9.20 2.04
C LEU A 45 7.24 10.64 2.52
N ASP A 46 7.85 10.89 3.69
CA ASP A 46 8.05 12.26 4.20
C ASP A 46 8.90 13.11 3.24
N ARG A 47 9.92 12.50 2.61
CA ARG A 47 10.74 13.19 1.59
C ARG A 47 9.96 13.43 0.31
N GLU A 48 9.13 12.49 -0.11
CA GLU A 48 8.28 12.63 -1.28
C GLU A 48 7.23 13.73 -1.08
N ILE A 49 6.60 13.79 0.10
CA ILE A 49 5.69 14.87 0.50
C ILE A 49 6.40 16.22 0.40
N ALA A 50 7.58 16.34 1.01
CA ALA A 50 8.35 17.59 0.96
C ALA A 50 8.73 17.99 -0.47
N SER A 51 9.06 17.02 -1.34
CA SER A 51 9.34 17.28 -2.75
C SER A 51 8.11 17.81 -3.48
N LEU A 52 6.95 17.16 -3.30
CA LEU A 52 5.71 17.57 -3.97
C LEU A 52 5.21 18.93 -3.48
N GLU A 53 5.35 19.23 -2.18
CA GLU A 53 5.02 20.54 -1.64
C GLU A 53 5.92 21.63 -2.23
N ALA A 54 7.22 21.37 -2.38
CA ALA A 54 8.14 22.31 -3.02
C ALA A 54 7.83 22.50 -4.51
N ASP A 55 7.47 21.43 -5.23
CA ASP A 55 7.07 21.50 -6.63
C ASP A 55 5.80 22.33 -6.80
N LEU A 56 4.78 22.11 -5.95
CA LEU A 56 3.55 22.90 -5.97
C LEU A 56 3.80 24.39 -5.70
N GLN A 57 4.66 24.71 -4.73
CA GLN A 57 5.06 26.10 -4.46
C GLN A 57 5.80 26.73 -5.64
N SER A 58 6.66 25.96 -6.33
CA SER A 58 7.37 26.42 -7.54
C SER A 58 6.41 26.70 -8.71
N LEU A 59 5.34 25.90 -8.83
CA LEU A 59 4.30 26.10 -9.84
C LEU A 59 3.38 27.27 -9.51
N GLU A 60 3.26 27.65 -8.23
CA GLU A 60 2.43 28.77 -7.78
C GLU A 60 3.04 30.11 -8.22
N GLY A 61 2.55 30.63 -9.34
CA GLY A 61 3.02 31.88 -9.94
C GLY A 61 3.61 31.73 -11.34
N LEU A 62 3.63 30.51 -11.90
CA LEU A 62 3.95 30.33 -13.31
C LEU A 62 2.86 30.93 -14.20
N GLU A 63 3.29 31.52 -15.31
CA GLU A 63 2.37 32.05 -16.30
C GLU A 63 1.58 30.95 -17.03
N SER A 64 0.44 31.33 -17.60
CA SER A 64 -0.30 30.44 -18.48
C SER A 64 0.55 29.99 -19.67
N VAL A 65 0.34 28.74 -20.11
CA VAL A 65 1.04 28.19 -21.29
C VAL A 65 0.79 29.07 -22.53
N SER A 66 -0.41 29.63 -22.68
CA SER A 66 -0.73 30.57 -23.76
C SER A 66 0.14 31.82 -23.75
N SER A 67 0.42 32.39 -22.56
CA SER A 67 1.30 33.56 -22.42
C SER A 67 2.72 33.21 -22.87
N CYS A 68 3.28 32.14 -22.31
CA CYS A 68 4.61 31.65 -22.66
C CYS A 68 4.76 31.36 -24.16
N CYS A 69 3.78 30.69 -24.78
CA CYS A 69 3.82 30.44 -26.22
C CYS A 69 3.72 31.72 -27.06
N GLN A 70 2.96 32.72 -26.60
CA GLN A 70 2.83 34.01 -27.28
C GLN A 70 4.15 34.77 -27.27
N GLU A 71 4.87 34.80 -26.15
CA GLU A 71 6.19 35.44 -26.05
C GLU A 71 7.20 34.81 -27.02
N VAL A 72 7.23 33.48 -27.11
CA VAL A 72 8.10 32.77 -28.06
C VAL A 72 7.72 33.12 -29.50
N ASN A 73 6.43 33.14 -29.83
CA ASN A 73 5.96 33.49 -31.15
C ASN A 73 6.31 34.94 -31.53
N GLU A 74 6.16 35.88 -30.60
CA GLU A 74 6.54 37.28 -30.80
C GLU A 74 8.06 37.43 -30.98
N PHE A 75 8.86 36.71 -30.20
CA PHE A 75 10.32 36.71 -30.33
C PHE A 75 10.77 36.22 -31.70
N VAL A 76 10.20 35.10 -32.19
CA VAL A 76 10.52 34.56 -33.52
C VAL A 76 10.02 35.51 -34.62
N GLY A 77 8.83 36.10 -34.46
CA GLY A 77 8.30 37.07 -35.41
C GLY A 77 9.15 38.34 -35.54
N THR A 78 9.75 38.79 -34.45
CA THR A 78 10.65 39.97 -34.43
C THR A 78 12.08 39.64 -34.86
N ASN A 79 12.48 38.38 -34.79
CA ASN A 79 13.82 37.90 -35.14
C ASN A 79 13.74 36.80 -36.21
N PRO A 80 13.42 37.15 -37.47
CA PRO A 80 13.25 36.16 -38.54
C PRO A 80 14.58 35.46 -38.87
N ASP A 81 14.53 34.13 -38.99
CA ASP A 81 15.67 33.33 -39.42
C ASP A 81 15.99 33.59 -40.90
N PRO A 82 17.25 33.98 -41.24
CA PRO A 82 17.67 34.23 -42.62
C PRO A 82 17.47 33.05 -43.58
N PHE A 83 17.37 31.82 -43.07
CA PHE A 83 17.27 30.60 -43.87
C PHE A 83 15.85 30.02 -43.94
N ILE A 84 14.89 30.57 -43.19
CA ILE A 84 13.49 30.15 -43.28
C ILE A 84 12.83 30.92 -44.42
N HIS A 85 12.74 30.29 -45.59
CA HIS A 85 11.97 30.82 -46.72
C HIS A 85 10.48 30.53 -46.51
N THR A 86 9.71 31.52 -46.08
CA THR A 86 8.25 31.46 -46.10
C THR A 86 7.76 31.64 -47.54
N GLN A 87 7.48 30.55 -48.26
CA GLN A 87 6.71 30.64 -49.51
C GLN A 87 5.26 30.94 -49.13
N ASN A 88 4.78 32.13 -49.51
CA ASN A 88 3.39 32.59 -49.33
C ASN A 88 2.39 31.74 -50.12
#